data_AF-A0A8S0PKI3-F1
#
_entry.id   AF-A0A8S0PKI3-F1
#
_cell.length_a   1.000
_cell.length_b   1.000
_cell.length_c   1.000
_cell.angle_alpha   90.00
_cell.angle_beta   90.00
_cell.angle_gamma   90.00
#
_symmetry.space_group_name_H-M   'P 1'
#
loop_
_entity.id
_entity.type
_entity.pdbx_description
1 polymer ?
#
loop_
_entity_poly.entity_id
_entity_poly.type
_entity_poly.pdbx_seq_one_letter_code
_entity_poly.pdbx_strand_id
1 'polypeptide(L)'
;MLASRRLLESNRSSGTSSRILQLSPILIHERVRTRIIADIMRASFDGFLFVLFAGGSLRAFSLLDSQIIEDDFKSLKNLFWANVDGLPTDVIDKFSSTARDVLPLFRTDTESLIEQFRCLTLEIYGSSAKSRLPLPPTSGQWNPTEPNTLLRVLCYRNDEAASKFLKKTYNLPKKL
;
A
#
# COMPACT_ATOMS: atom_id res chain seq x y z
N MET A 1 -11.17 -21.24 -47.15
CA MET A 1 -11.07 -21.84 -45.79
C MET A 1 -9.69 -21.65 -45.10
N LEU A 2 -8.75 -20.85 -45.63
CA LEU A 2 -7.45 -20.59 -44.96
C LEU A 2 -7.30 -19.20 -44.32
N ALA A 3 -8.17 -18.22 -44.65
CA ALA A 3 -8.08 -16.87 -44.08
C ALA A 3 -8.65 -16.77 -42.65
N SER A 4 -9.67 -17.59 -42.30
CA SER A 4 -10.27 -17.55 -40.96
C SER A 4 -9.46 -18.25 -39.87
N ARG A 5 -8.48 -19.10 -40.22
CA ARG A 5 -7.60 -19.75 -39.22
C ARG A 5 -6.49 -18.83 -38.70
N ARG A 6 -5.99 -17.88 -39.51
CA ARG A 6 -4.95 -16.92 -39.07
C ARG A 6 -5.46 -15.88 -38.07
N LEU A 7 -6.75 -15.58 -38.06
CA LEU A 7 -7.35 -14.67 -37.08
C LEU A 7 -7.68 -15.34 -35.74
N LEU A 8 -7.78 -16.67 -35.70
CA LEU A 8 -8.04 -17.44 -34.47
C LEU A 8 -6.74 -17.80 -33.73
N GLU A 9 -5.60 -17.89 -34.41
CA GLU A 9 -4.31 -18.21 -33.79
C GLU A 9 -3.60 -16.99 -33.19
N SER A 10 -3.91 -15.76 -33.62
CA SER A 10 -3.39 -14.54 -32.99
C SER A 10 -4.03 -14.24 -31.62
N ASN A 11 -5.11 -14.94 -31.26
CA ASN A 11 -5.82 -14.76 -29.99
C ASN A 11 -5.41 -15.75 -28.89
N ARG A 12 -4.34 -16.54 -29.10
CA ARG A 12 -3.97 -17.63 -28.19
C ARG A 12 -2.65 -17.46 -27.44
N SER A 13 -2.01 -16.29 -27.49
CA SER A 13 -0.69 -16.08 -26.85
C SER A 13 -0.56 -14.85 -25.94
N SER A 14 -1.62 -14.11 -25.61
CA SER A 14 -1.55 -13.14 -24.51
C SER A 14 -2.30 -13.71 -23.30
N GLY A 15 -1.55 -14.32 -22.39
CA GLY A 15 -2.07 -14.65 -21.07
C GLY A 15 -2.72 -13.41 -20.47
N THR A 16 -4.03 -13.51 -20.20
CA THR A 16 -4.83 -12.71 -19.26
C THR A 16 -4.24 -11.36 -18.84
N SER A 17 -3.89 -10.50 -19.80
CA SER A 17 -3.56 -9.11 -19.53
C SER A 17 -4.89 -8.39 -19.37
N SER A 18 -5.20 -8.12 -18.11
CA SER A 18 -6.37 -7.44 -17.56
C SER A 18 -7.18 -6.59 -18.53
N ARG A 19 -8.42 -7.02 -18.77
CA ARG A 19 -9.45 -6.28 -19.50
C ARG A 19 -9.87 -4.96 -18.83
N ILE A 20 -9.38 -4.67 -17.62
CA ILE A 20 -9.82 -3.54 -16.78
C ILE A 20 -9.38 -2.18 -17.34
N LEU A 21 -8.26 -2.12 -18.09
CA LEU A 21 -7.72 -0.86 -18.62
C LEU A 21 -8.02 -0.62 -20.11
N GLN A 22 -8.86 -1.45 -20.74
CA GLN A 22 -9.21 -1.29 -22.16
C GLN A 22 -10.22 -0.14 -22.35
N LEU A 23 -9.71 1.10 -22.35
CA LEU A 23 -10.44 2.26 -22.84
C LEU A 23 -10.36 2.28 -24.36
N SER A 24 -11.51 2.28 -25.04
CA SER A 24 -11.58 2.20 -26.51
C SER A 24 -10.74 3.31 -27.17
N PRO A 25 -9.68 2.97 -27.93
CA PRO A 25 -8.84 3.95 -28.62
C PRO A 25 -9.61 4.69 -29.73
N ILE A 26 -10.77 4.19 -30.14
CA ILE A 26 -11.66 4.81 -31.14
C ILE A 26 -12.39 6.04 -30.55
N LEU A 27 -12.53 6.11 -29.22
CA LEU A 27 -13.32 7.14 -28.54
C LEU A 27 -12.46 8.20 -27.82
N ILE A 28 -11.19 7.92 -27.54
CA ILE A 28 -10.35 8.75 -26.66
C ILE A 28 -8.97 8.93 -27.28
N HIS A 29 -8.55 10.20 -27.41
CA HIS A 29 -7.19 10.56 -27.82
C HIS A 29 -6.16 9.97 -26.84
N GLU A 30 -5.07 9.39 -27.37
CA GLU A 30 -4.02 8.68 -26.61
C GLU A 30 -3.62 9.39 -25.31
N ARG A 31 -3.29 10.68 -25.38
CA ARG A 31 -2.91 11.51 -24.21
C ARG A 31 -3.97 11.54 -23.10
N VAL A 32 -5.25 11.58 -23.46
CA VAL A 32 -6.36 11.57 -22.49
C VAL A 32 -6.47 10.19 -21.86
N ARG A 33 -6.31 9.13 -22.64
CA ARG A 33 -6.25 7.74 -22.13
C ARG A 33 -5.12 7.58 -21.11
N THR A 34 -3.89 7.97 -21.44
CA THR A 34 -2.73 7.88 -20.54
C THR A 34 -2.99 8.61 -19.22
N ARG A 35 -3.60 9.80 -19.26
CA ARG A 35 -3.94 10.57 -18.05
C ARG A 35 -4.98 9.86 -17.20
N ILE A 36 -6.04 9.33 -17.81
CA ILE A 36 -7.07 8.58 -17.09
C ILE A 36 -6.47 7.35 -16.41
N ILE A 37 -5.64 6.58 -17.12
CA ILE A 37 -4.98 5.39 -16.56
C ILE A 37 -4.06 5.79 -15.39
N ALA A 38 -3.31 6.89 -15.52
CA ALA A 38 -2.46 7.41 -14.45
C ALA A 38 -3.26 7.83 -13.20
N ASP A 39 -4.42 8.47 -13.38
CA ASP A 39 -5.27 8.88 -12.26
C ASP A 39 -5.93 7.66 -11.58
N ILE A 40 -6.38 6.67 -12.36
CA ILE A 40 -6.89 5.38 -11.82
C ILE A 40 -5.79 4.65 -11.05
N MET A 41 -4.57 4.62 -11.59
CA MET A 41 -3.43 3.99 -10.94
C MET A 41 -3.13 4.62 -9.59
N ARG A 42 -3.04 5.95 -9.54
CA ARG A 42 -2.82 6.69 -8.29
C ARG A 42 -3.92 6.38 -7.27
N ALA A 43 -5.18 6.50 -7.68
CA ALA A 43 -6.31 6.22 -6.80
C ALA A 43 -6.31 4.76 -6.29
N SER A 44 -5.88 3.81 -7.11
CA SER A 44 -5.78 2.40 -6.73
C SER A 44 -4.69 2.17 -5.68
N PHE A 45 -3.55 2.84 -5.80
CA PHE A 45 -2.47 2.78 -4.81
C PHE A 45 -2.87 3.47 -3.50
N ASP A 46 -3.49 4.65 -3.59
CA ASP A 46 -4.01 5.36 -2.42
C ASP A 46 -5.07 4.51 -1.69
N GLY A 47 -5.97 3.87 -2.43
CA GLY A 47 -6.97 2.95 -1.88
C GLY A 47 -6.36 1.71 -1.23
N PHE A 48 -5.34 1.11 -1.85
CA PHE A 48 -4.58 0.01 -1.27
C PHE A 48 -3.95 0.40 0.07
N LEU A 49 -3.25 1.54 0.12
CA LEU A 49 -2.65 2.04 1.37
C LEU A 49 -3.71 2.43 2.40
N PHE A 50 -4.84 3.01 1.97
CA PHE A 50 -5.95 3.32 2.86
C PHE A 50 -6.47 2.08 3.58
N VAL A 51 -6.62 0.95 2.87
CA VAL A 51 -7.05 -0.32 3.50
C VAL A 51 -6.02 -0.80 4.53
N LEU A 52 -4.71 -0.66 4.25
CA LEU A 52 -3.65 -1.10 5.15
C LEU A 52 -3.49 -0.23 6.40
N PHE A 53 -3.62 1.09 6.27
CA PHE A 53 -3.31 2.06 7.33
C PHE A 53 -4.53 2.74 7.96
N ALA A 54 -5.72 2.60 7.36
CA ALA A 54 -6.95 3.23 7.80
C ALA A 54 -8.21 2.36 7.59
N GLY A 55 -8.07 1.06 7.32
CA GLY A 55 -9.16 0.15 6.95
C GLY A 55 -10.16 -0.25 8.05
N GLY A 56 -10.13 0.41 9.21
CA GLY A 56 -11.02 0.12 10.34
C GLY A 56 -10.71 -1.19 11.09
N SER A 57 -11.43 -1.45 12.19
CA SER A 57 -11.11 -2.50 13.18
C SER A 57 -11.23 -3.95 12.69
N LEU A 58 -11.85 -4.17 11.53
CA LEU A 58 -11.96 -5.51 10.94
C LEU A 58 -10.68 -5.94 10.20
N ARG A 59 -9.70 -5.04 10.05
CA ARG A 59 -8.40 -5.35 9.47
C ARG A 59 -7.39 -5.69 10.57
N ALA A 60 -6.63 -6.74 10.31
CA ALA A 60 -5.60 -7.26 11.20
C ALA A 60 -4.57 -8.01 10.33
N PHE A 61 -3.29 -7.72 10.53
CA PHE A 61 -2.19 -8.28 9.75
C PHE A 61 -1.13 -8.88 10.68
N SER A 62 -0.71 -10.09 10.41
CA SER A 62 0.44 -10.74 11.04
C SER A 62 1.73 -10.46 10.25
N LEU A 63 2.88 -10.87 10.78
CA LEU A 63 4.15 -10.82 10.03
C LEU A 63 4.14 -11.75 8.81
N LEU A 64 3.41 -12.87 8.88
CA LEU A 64 3.31 -13.84 7.80
C LEU A 64 2.56 -13.28 6.58
N ASP A 65 1.67 -12.31 6.81
CA ASP A 65 0.89 -11.68 5.74
C ASP A 65 1.72 -10.67 4.92
N SER A 66 2.91 -10.27 5.40
CA SER A 66 3.76 -9.27 4.73
C SER A 66 4.08 -9.64 3.28
N GLN A 67 4.40 -10.91 3.03
CA GLN A 67 4.69 -11.39 1.68
C GLN A 67 3.45 -11.28 0.77
N ILE A 68 2.27 -11.65 1.27
CA ILE A 68 1.02 -11.56 0.51
C ILE A 68 0.71 -10.10 0.19
N ILE A 69 0.90 -9.17 1.12
CA ILE A 69 0.72 -7.73 0.90
C ILE A 69 1.67 -7.22 -0.19
N GLU A 70 2.93 -7.62 -0.17
CA GLU A 70 3.91 -7.24 -1.20
C GLU A 70 3.56 -7.84 -2.58
N ASP A 71 3.10 -9.09 -2.63
CA ASP A 71 2.68 -9.76 -3.85
C ASP A 71 1.39 -9.16 -4.44
N ASP A 72 0.44 -8.78 -3.59
CA ASP A 72 -0.76 -8.06 -3.98
C ASP A 72 -0.40 -6.69 -4.56
N PHE A 73 0.51 -5.96 -3.93
CA PHE A 73 0.98 -4.67 -4.45
C PHE A 73 1.72 -4.82 -5.78
N LYS A 74 2.56 -5.84 -5.91
CA LYS A 74 3.25 -6.16 -7.17
C LYS A 74 2.26 -6.50 -8.27
N SER A 75 1.24 -7.29 -7.96
CA SER A 75 0.17 -7.63 -8.89
C SER A 75 -0.60 -6.39 -9.32
N LEU A 76 -0.94 -5.51 -8.37
CA LEU A 76 -1.59 -4.22 -8.63
C LEU A 76 -0.73 -3.32 -9.53
N LYS A 77 0.58 -3.22 -9.28
CA LYS A 77 1.53 -2.48 -10.13
C LYS A 77 1.56 -3.05 -11.55
N ASN A 78 1.60 -4.38 -11.68
CA ASN A 78 1.64 -5.06 -12.97
C ASN A 78 0.36 -4.88 -13.80
N LEU A 79 -0.78 -4.54 -13.18
CA LEU A 79 -2.00 -4.21 -13.93
C LEU A 79 -1.83 -2.99 -14.84
N PHE A 80 -1.03 -2.02 -14.41
CA PHE A 80 -0.80 -0.76 -15.13
C PHE A 80 0.44 -0.80 -16.03
N TRP A 81 1.29 -1.80 -15.85
CA TRP A 81 2.38 -2.10 -16.74
C TRP A 81 1.84 -2.69 -18.04
N ALA A 82 2.24 -2.15 -19.19
CA ALA A 82 2.08 -2.89 -20.43
C ALA A 82 3.17 -2.56 -21.43
N ASN A 83 3.60 -3.59 -22.16
CA ASN A 83 4.59 -3.47 -23.23
C ASN A 83 4.07 -2.66 -24.44
N VAL A 84 2.75 -2.38 -24.56
CA VAL A 84 2.15 -1.67 -25.72
C VAL A 84 1.06 -0.64 -25.37
N ASP A 85 0.22 -0.86 -24.34
CA ASP A 85 -0.93 0.02 -23.99
C ASP A 85 -0.94 0.55 -22.53
N GLY A 86 0.18 0.41 -21.81
CA GLY A 86 0.29 0.70 -20.38
C GLY A 86 0.98 2.03 -20.08
N LEU A 87 1.24 2.29 -18.81
CA LEU A 87 1.99 3.47 -18.40
C LEU A 87 3.51 3.22 -18.49
N PRO A 88 4.31 4.25 -18.81
CA PRO A 88 5.76 4.18 -18.72
C PRO A 88 6.25 3.79 -17.30
N THR A 89 7.36 3.05 -17.23
CA THR A 89 7.97 2.59 -15.98
C THR A 89 8.22 3.70 -14.98
N ASP A 90 8.72 4.84 -15.44
CA ASP A 90 9.05 5.99 -14.60
C ASP A 90 7.80 6.59 -13.94
N VAL A 91 6.67 6.62 -14.65
CA VAL A 91 5.37 7.04 -14.10
C VAL A 91 4.91 6.06 -13.03
N ILE A 92 5.03 4.76 -13.31
CA ILE A 92 4.65 3.69 -12.40
C ILE A 92 5.50 3.71 -11.13
N ASP A 93 6.82 3.89 -11.28
CA ASP A 93 7.77 3.93 -10.18
C ASP A 93 7.60 5.18 -9.33
N LYS A 94 7.22 6.30 -9.94
CA LYS A 94 6.87 7.53 -9.24
C LYS A 94 5.63 7.35 -8.37
N PHE A 95 4.53 6.81 -8.91
CA PHE A 95 3.31 6.65 -8.11
C PHE A 95 3.42 5.54 -7.06
N SER A 96 4.27 4.53 -7.29
CA SER A 96 4.48 3.43 -6.33
C SER A 96 5.46 3.78 -5.20
N SER A 97 6.08 4.96 -5.18
CA SER A 97 7.13 5.29 -4.22
C SER A 97 6.66 5.15 -2.77
N THR A 98 5.54 5.78 -2.42
CA THR A 98 5.00 5.76 -1.06
C THR A 98 4.76 4.33 -0.58
N ALA A 99 4.13 3.50 -1.40
CA ALA A 99 3.88 2.10 -1.07
C ALA A 99 5.18 1.32 -0.90
N ARG A 100 6.16 1.50 -1.80
CA ARG A 100 7.47 0.85 -1.71
C ARG A 100 8.20 1.21 -0.41
N ASP A 101 8.04 2.44 0.05
CA ASP A 101 8.71 2.93 1.25
C ASP A 101 8.04 2.43 2.54
N VAL A 102 6.72 2.28 2.57
CA VAL A 102 5.97 1.92 3.79
C VAL A 102 5.64 0.44 3.92
N LEU A 103 5.56 -0.32 2.83
CA LEU A 103 5.29 -1.76 2.88
C LEU A 103 6.30 -2.56 3.70
N PRO A 104 7.61 -2.24 3.70
CA PRO A 104 8.58 -2.92 4.56
C PRO A 104 8.23 -2.89 6.05
N LEU A 105 7.47 -1.89 6.53
CA LEU A 105 6.99 -1.85 7.92
C LEU A 105 6.12 -3.06 8.28
N PHE A 106 5.44 -3.67 7.31
CA PHE A 106 4.64 -4.88 7.52
C PHE A 106 5.49 -6.12 7.79
N ARG A 107 6.74 -6.13 7.31
CA ARG A 107 7.74 -7.19 7.52
C ARG A 107 8.62 -6.96 8.75
N THR A 108 8.79 -5.72 9.20
CA THR A 108 9.56 -5.39 10.41
C THR A 108 8.96 -6.08 11.64
N ASP A 109 9.81 -6.73 12.44
CA ASP A 109 9.37 -7.37 13.67
C ASP A 109 8.80 -6.35 14.67
N THR A 110 7.90 -6.82 15.53
CA THR A 110 7.10 -5.93 16.37
C THR A 110 7.93 -5.16 17.39
N GLU A 111 8.99 -5.76 17.95
CA GLU A 111 9.84 -5.07 18.93
C GLU A 111 10.66 -3.96 18.27
N SER A 112 11.25 -4.23 17.10
CA SER A 112 11.94 -3.21 16.30
C SER A 112 11.00 -2.07 15.89
N LEU A 113 9.76 -2.39 15.50
CA LEU A 113 8.76 -1.39 15.12
C LEU A 113 8.34 -0.52 16.31
N ILE A 114 8.19 -1.11 17.50
CA ILE A 114 7.93 -0.37 18.75
C ILE A 114 9.08 0.57 19.08
N GLU A 115 10.32 0.10 18.96
CA GLU A 115 11.50 0.92 19.26
C GLU A 115 11.65 2.07 18.26
N GLN A 116 11.46 1.80 16.97
CA GLN A 116 11.45 2.83 15.95
C GLN A 116 10.36 3.89 16.23
N PHE A 117 9.15 3.47 16.62
CA PHE A 117 8.08 4.38 17.01
C PHE A 117 8.46 5.25 18.21
N ARG A 118 9.09 4.67 19.24
CA ARG A 118 9.57 5.42 20.42
C ARG A 118 10.61 6.46 20.03
N CYS A 119 11.63 6.07 19.28
CA CYS A 119 12.71 6.94 18.86
C CYS A 119 12.17 8.15 18.08
N LEU A 120 11.36 7.91 17.04
CA LEU A 120 10.79 8.98 16.22
C LEU A 120 9.84 9.89 17.02
N THR A 121 9.06 9.32 17.92
CA THR A 121 8.17 10.11 18.79
C THR A 121 8.99 10.97 19.75
N LEU A 122 10.06 10.45 20.35
CA LEU A 122 10.94 11.21 21.24
C LEU A 122 11.70 12.30 20.49
N GLU A 123 12.11 12.06 19.25
CA GLU A 123 12.77 13.04 18.39
C GLU A 123 11.85 14.22 18.08
N ILE A 124 10.58 13.95 17.75
CA ILE A 124 9.60 14.97 17.36
C ILE A 124 9.04 15.74 18.57
N TYR A 125 8.73 15.06 19.67
CA TYR A 125 8.05 15.67 20.83
C TYR A 125 8.97 15.96 22.03
N GLY A 126 10.25 15.57 21.95
CA GLY A 126 11.26 15.82 22.96
C GLY A 126 10.97 15.21 24.33
N SER A 127 11.45 15.88 25.39
CA SER A 127 11.33 15.37 26.77
C SER A 127 9.89 15.18 27.26
N SER A 128 8.89 15.80 26.61
CA SER A 128 7.48 15.60 26.95
C SER A 128 7.01 14.15 26.71
N ALA A 129 7.64 13.43 25.78
CA ALA A 129 7.32 12.05 25.45
C ALA A 129 8.04 11.01 26.34
N LYS A 130 8.94 11.44 27.23
CA LYS A 130 9.68 10.53 28.15
C LYS A 130 8.79 9.88 29.21
N SER A 131 7.75 10.58 29.66
CA SER A 131 6.81 10.05 30.66
C SER A 131 5.65 9.28 30.02
N ARG A 132 5.20 9.73 28.85
CA ARG A 132 4.13 9.10 28.06
C ARG A 132 4.24 9.50 26.60
N LEU A 133 4.21 8.53 25.70
CA LEU A 133 4.21 8.81 24.26
C LEU A 133 2.88 9.49 23.87
N PRO A 134 2.90 10.69 23.27
CA PRO A 134 1.70 11.35 22.79
C PRO A 134 1.08 10.58 21.61
N LEU A 135 -0.22 10.76 21.40
CA LEU A 135 -0.86 10.32 20.17
C LEU A 135 -0.41 11.26 19.04
N PRO A 136 0.27 10.76 17.99
CA PRO A 136 0.67 11.58 16.86
C PRO A 136 -0.55 12.04 16.05
N PRO A 137 -0.51 13.25 15.46
CA PRO A 137 -1.59 13.74 14.61
C PRO A 137 -1.70 12.91 13.33
N THR A 138 -2.90 12.84 12.76
CA THR A 138 -3.08 12.21 11.44
C THR A 138 -2.64 13.20 10.36
N SER A 139 -1.52 12.90 9.70
CA SER A 139 -0.92 13.73 8.64
C SER A 139 -1.61 13.61 7.28
N GLY A 140 -2.37 12.53 7.06
CA GLY A 140 -2.96 12.20 5.76
C GLY A 140 -1.93 11.73 4.71
N GLN A 141 -0.66 11.59 5.10
CA GLN A 141 0.42 11.09 4.26
C GLN A 141 1.10 9.92 4.97
N TRP A 142 1.46 8.88 4.21
CA TRP A 142 2.15 7.72 4.72
C TRP A 142 3.65 7.87 4.50
N ASN A 143 4.45 7.67 5.55
CA ASN A 143 5.90 7.78 5.49
C ASN A 143 6.55 6.86 6.55
N PRO A 144 7.61 6.11 6.21
CA PRO A 144 8.18 5.11 7.12
C PRO A 144 8.91 5.69 8.34
N THR A 145 9.16 7.00 8.37
CA THR A 145 9.77 7.73 9.48
C THR A 145 8.79 8.68 10.17
N GLU A 146 7.48 8.50 9.93
CA GLU A 146 6.44 9.34 10.51
C GLU A 146 5.69 8.57 11.62
N PRO A 147 5.64 9.06 12.87
CA PRO A 147 5.10 8.30 14.01
C PRO A 147 3.66 7.79 13.84
N ASN A 148 2.75 8.56 13.22
CA ASN A 148 1.38 8.10 13.00
C ASN A 148 1.35 6.90 12.04
N THR A 149 2.18 6.86 11.01
CA THR A 149 2.30 5.70 10.09
C THR A 149 2.70 4.44 10.87
N LEU A 150 3.74 4.51 11.71
CA LEU A 150 4.15 3.37 12.55
C LEU A 150 3.07 2.96 13.55
N LEU A 151 2.41 3.95 14.18
CA LEU A 151 1.31 3.70 15.10
C LEU A 151 0.17 2.96 14.41
N ARG A 152 -0.18 3.31 13.15
CA ARG A 152 -1.21 2.60 12.38
C ARG A 152 -0.80 1.14 12.13
N VAL A 153 0.45 0.87 11.76
CA VAL A 153 0.94 -0.52 11.60
C VAL A 153 0.81 -1.29 12.91
N LEU A 154 1.24 -0.71 14.03
CA LEU A 154 1.11 -1.34 15.35
C LEU A 154 -0.36 -1.60 15.72
N CYS A 155 -1.27 -0.68 15.41
CA CYS A 155 -2.70 -0.85 15.67
C CYS A 155 -3.34 -1.99 14.88
N TYR A 156 -2.89 -2.23 13.64
CA TYR A 156 -3.36 -3.34 12.81
C TYR A 156 -2.54 -4.61 12.96
N ARG A 157 -1.48 -4.60 13.77
CA ARG A 157 -0.62 -5.76 13.99
C ARG A 157 -1.34 -6.79 14.87
N ASN A 158 -1.57 -7.97 14.32
CA ASN A 158 -2.22 -9.08 15.00
C ASN A 158 -1.22 -9.92 15.82
N ASP A 159 -0.62 -9.31 16.84
CA ASP A 159 0.20 -10.04 17.80
C ASP A 159 0.07 -9.47 19.23
N GLU A 160 0.51 -10.27 20.20
CA GLU A 160 0.37 -9.96 21.61
C GLU A 160 1.28 -8.80 22.06
N ALA A 161 2.48 -8.66 21.48
CA ALA A 161 3.45 -7.63 21.85
C ALA A 161 2.95 -6.23 21.47
N ALA A 162 2.43 -6.07 20.24
CA ALA A 162 1.81 -4.84 19.78
C ALA A 162 0.61 -4.47 20.67
N SER A 163 -0.28 -5.43 20.96
CA SER A 163 -1.44 -5.20 21.82
C SER A 163 -1.04 -4.78 23.24
N LYS A 164 -0.08 -5.47 23.85
CA LYS A 164 0.47 -5.14 25.18
C LYS A 164 1.08 -3.74 25.20
N PHE A 165 1.88 -3.41 24.19
CA PHE A 165 2.50 -2.10 24.05
C PHE A 165 1.43 -1.00 23.96
N LEU A 166 0.48 -1.09 23.03
CA LEU A 166 -0.55 -0.07 22.81
C LEU A 166 -1.42 0.13 24.05
N LYS A 167 -1.86 -0.96 24.69
CA LYS A 167 -2.65 -0.91 25.94
C LYS A 167 -1.90 -0.20 27.05
N LYS A 168 -0.62 -0.50 27.24
CA LYS A 168 0.23 0.12 28.27
C LYS A 168 0.50 1.60 27.96
N THR A 169 0.85 1.92 26.72
CA THR A 169 1.24 3.27 26.30
C THR A 169 0.06 4.26 26.39
N TYR A 170 -1.12 3.83 25.98
CA TYR A 170 -2.30 4.70 25.89
C TYR A 170 -3.35 4.47 26.98
N ASN A 171 -3.09 3.58 27.95
CA ASN A 171 -4.02 3.20 29.01
C ASN A 171 -5.37 2.71 28.46
N LEU A 172 -5.33 1.89 27.41
CA LEU A 172 -6.55 1.36 26.78
C LEU A 172 -7.18 0.27 27.65
N PRO A 173 -8.52 0.11 27.60
CA PRO A 173 -9.21 -0.97 28.31
C PRO A 173 -8.66 -2.35 27.92
N LYS A 174 -8.55 -3.26 28.91
CA LYS A 174 -8.12 -4.65 28.66
C LYS A 174 -9.22 -5.50 28.01
N LYS A 175 -10.47 -5.05 28.08
CA LYS A 175 -11.67 -5.63 27.48
C LYS A 175 -12.48 -4.49 26.84
N LEU A 176 -13.07 -4.75 25.68
CA LEU A 176 -14.07 -3.88 25.06
C LEU A 176 -15.43 -4.08 25.72
#